data_AF-A0A640WIY1-F1
#
_entry.id   AF-A0A640WIY1-F1
#
_cell.length_a   1.000
_cell.length_b   1.000
_cell.length_c   1.000
_cell.angle_alpha   90.00
_cell.angle_beta   90.00
_cell.angle_gamma   90.00
#
_symmetry.space_group_name_H-M   'P 1'
#
loop_
_entity.id
_entity.type
_entity.pdbx_description
1 polymer ?
#
loop_
_entity_poly.entity_id
_entity_poly.type
_entity_poly.pdbx_seq_one_letter_code
_entity_poly.pdbx_strand_id
1 'polypeptide(L)'
;MMIVDLIDGEDFRQRLVSLGVRIPEEACPESCARLAAGCHRARGVEGLEPAIRDLMQHTDVMLPSVREAIERHLLPIFGSP
;
A
#
# COMPACT_ATOMS: atom_id res chain seq x y z
N MET A 1 -4.76 11.28 25.19
CA MET A 1 -5.55 11.40 23.95
C MET A 1 -4.62 11.96 22.89
N MET A 2 -3.96 11.09 22.13
CA MET A 2 -3.34 11.47 20.87
C MET A 2 -4.08 10.66 19.81
N ILE A 3 -4.83 11.33 18.95
CA ILE A 3 -5.09 10.81 17.61
C ILE A 3 -3.77 11.06 16.88
N VAL A 4 -2.81 10.14 17.02
CA VAL A 4 -1.79 10.04 15.99
C VAL A 4 -2.55 9.48 14.81
N ASP A 5 -2.64 10.25 13.72
CA ASP A 5 -3.27 9.84 12.48
C ASP A 5 -2.38 8.74 11.87
N LEU A 6 -2.51 7.53 12.41
CA LEU A 6 -1.69 6.38 12.04
C LEU A 6 -2.25 5.80 10.75
N ILE A 7 -1.38 5.66 9.76
CA ILE A 7 -1.67 4.90 8.54
C ILE A 7 -1.71 3.42 8.92
N ASP A 8 -2.92 2.94 9.18
CA ASP A 8 -3.26 1.53 9.38
C ASP A 8 -3.50 0.83 8.02
N GLY A 9 -3.71 -0.49 8.05
CA GLY A 9 -4.08 -1.27 6.86
C GLY A 9 -5.36 -0.78 6.19
N GLU A 10 -6.30 -0.19 6.93
CA GLU A 10 -7.50 0.43 6.37
C GLU A 10 -7.17 1.65 5.49
N ASP A 11 -6.35 2.60 5.99
CA ASP A 11 -5.96 3.80 5.22
C ASP A 11 -5.21 3.41 3.95
N PHE A 12 -4.28 2.47 4.10
CA PHE A 12 -3.55 1.89 2.98
C PHE A 12 -4.48 1.24 1.95
N ARG A 13 -5.49 0.47 2.39
CA ARG A 13 -6.50 -0.12 1.51
C ARG A 13 -7.27 0.96 0.76
N GLN A 14 -7.73 2.00 1.45
CA GLN A 14 -8.49 3.10 0.85
C GLN A 14 -7.69 3.83 -0.23
N ARG A 15 -6.39 4.06 -0.01
CA ARG A 15 -5.48 4.63 -1.02
C ARG A 15 -5.40 3.74 -2.28
N LEU A 16 -5.23 2.43 -2.10
CA LEU A 16 -5.17 1.48 -3.21
C LEU A 16 -6.50 1.38 -3.98
N VAL A 17 -7.63 1.36 -3.25
CA VAL A 17 -8.97 1.36 -3.85
C VAL A 17 -9.23 2.64 -4.64
N SER A 18 -8.76 3.79 -4.15
CA SER A 18 -8.84 5.07 -4.88
C SER A 18 -8.06 5.05 -6.19
N LEU A 19 -6.98 4.28 -6.27
CA LEU A 19 -6.24 4.02 -7.52
C LEU A 19 -6.92 3.00 -8.44
N GLY A 20 -8.09 2.49 -8.05
CA GLY A 20 -8.87 1.49 -8.78
C GLY A 20 -8.49 0.03 -8.48
N VAL A 21 -7.64 -0.23 -7.49
CA VAL A 21 -7.33 -1.61 -7.03
C VAL A 21 -8.52 -2.16 -6.27
N ARG A 22 -9.09 -3.29 -6.71
CA ARG A 22 -10.13 -3.96 -5.94
C ARG A 22 -9.49 -4.76 -4.83
N ILE A 23 -9.69 -4.31 -3.60
CA ILE A 23 -9.20 -4.98 -2.40
C ILE A 23 -10.41 -5.24 -1.49
N PRO A 24 -10.60 -6.48 -1.02
CA PRO A 24 -11.68 -6.79 -0.10
C PRO A 24 -11.47 -6.09 1.24
N GLU A 25 -12.56 -5.76 1.91
CA GLU A 25 -12.51 -5.01 3.17
C GLU A 25 -11.84 -5.81 4.30
N GLU A 26 -11.96 -7.13 4.28
CA GLU A 26 -11.34 -8.07 5.22
C GLU A 26 -9.86 -8.36 4.90
N ALA A 27 -9.28 -7.71 3.88
CA ALA A 27 -7.89 -7.93 3.51
C ALA A 27 -6.93 -7.35 4.56
N CYS A 28 -6.02 -8.19 5.04
CA CYS A 28 -4.87 -7.73 5.81
C CYS A 28 -3.94 -6.87 4.93
N PRO A 29 -3.14 -5.94 5.50
CA PRO A 29 -2.22 -5.08 4.76
C PRO A 29 -1.29 -5.86 3.81
N GLU A 30 -0.86 -7.06 4.20
CA GLU A 30 -0.07 -7.95 3.35
C GLU A 30 -0.84 -8.39 2.10
N SER A 31 -2.10 -8.80 2.27
CA SER A 31 -2.98 -9.15 1.14
C SER A 31 -3.29 -7.94 0.27
N CYS A 32 -3.50 -6.76 0.88
CA CYS A 32 -3.68 -5.51 0.14
C CYS A 32 -2.49 -5.23 -0.80
N ALA A 33 -1.27 -5.29 -0.25
CA ALA A 33 -0.04 -5.05 -0.99
C ALA A 33 0.16 -6.10 -2.11
N ARG A 34 -0.09 -7.38 -1.82
CA ARG A 34 -0.01 -8.46 -2.80
C ARG A 34 -1.01 -8.32 -3.94
N LEU A 35 -2.25 -7.96 -3.62
CA LEU A 35 -3.32 -7.73 -4.61
C LEU A 35 -3.02 -6.50 -5.47
N ALA A 36 -2.56 -5.41 -4.87
CA ALA A 36 -2.13 -4.22 -5.58
C ALA A 36 -0.95 -4.51 -6.52
N ALA A 37 0.04 -5.28 -6.07
CA ALA A 37 1.14 -5.74 -6.90
C ALA A 37 0.68 -6.59 -8.09
N GLY A 38 -0.20 -7.56 -7.85
CA GLY A 38 -0.80 -8.38 -8.90
C GLY A 38 -1.60 -7.55 -9.90
N CYS A 39 -2.41 -6.61 -9.43
CA CYS A 39 -3.16 -5.68 -10.27
C CYS A 39 -2.23 -4.81 -11.12
N HIS A 40 -1.20 -4.23 -10.52
CA HIS A 40 -0.25 -3.39 -11.24
C HIS A 40 0.48 -4.19 -12.33
N ARG A 41 0.88 -5.43 -12.04
CA ARG A 41 1.51 -6.30 -13.05
C ARG A 41 0.56 -6.75 -14.16
N ALA A 42 -0.72 -6.96 -13.84
CA ALA A 42 -1.69 -7.49 -14.80
C ALA A 42 -2.24 -6.42 -15.76
N ARG A 43 -2.50 -5.21 -15.26
CA ARG A 43 -3.17 -4.14 -16.03
C ARG A 43 -2.44 -2.80 -16.01
N GLY A 44 -1.42 -2.63 -15.17
CA GLY A 44 -0.82 -1.32 -14.89
C GLY A 44 -1.78 -0.48 -14.03
N VAL A 45 -1.40 -0.23 -12.78
CA VAL A 45 -2.13 0.74 -11.94
C VAL A 45 -1.37 2.04 -12.01
N GLU A 46 -1.82 2.95 -12.85
CA GLU A 46 -1.25 4.29 -12.97
C GLU A 46 -1.36 5.02 -11.62
N GLY A 47 -0.27 5.66 -11.20
CA GLY A 47 -0.22 6.36 -9.91
C GLY A 47 0.06 5.47 -8.68
N LEU A 48 0.17 4.15 -8.83
CA LEU A 48 0.52 3.28 -7.70
C LEU A 48 1.93 3.54 -7.17
N GLU A 49 2.94 3.57 -8.03
CA GLU A 49 4.32 3.85 -7.64
C GLU A 49 4.48 5.18 -6.87
N PRO A 50 4.01 6.34 -7.38
CA PRO A 50 4.14 7.60 -6.65
C PRO A 50 3.32 7.60 -5.36
N ALA A 51 2.15 6.95 -5.32
CA ALA A 51 1.38 6.83 -4.09
C ALA A 51 2.10 5.99 -3.01
N ILE A 52 2.75 4.90 -3.41
CA ILE A 52 3.54 4.07 -2.50
C ILE A 52 4.80 4.81 -2.03
N ARG A 53 5.48 5.56 -2.91
CA ARG A 53 6.61 6.41 -2.51
C ARG A 53 6.19 7.47 -1.50
N ASP A 54 5.06 8.15 -1.72
CA ASP A 54 4.49 9.13 -0.79
C ASP A 54 4.19 8.50 0.58
N LEU A 55 3.53 7.34 0.58
CA LEU A 55 3.33 6.52 1.78
C LEU A 55 4.65 6.22 2.51
N MET A 56 5.69 5.82 1.79
CA MET A 56 7.01 5.54 2.38
C MET A 56 7.70 6.80 2.96
N GLN A 57 7.37 8.01 2.49
CA GLN A 57 7.82 9.25 3.14
C GLN A 57 7.12 9.48 4.50
N HIS A 58 5.93 8.92 4.68
CA HIS A 58 5.11 9.05 5.89
C HIS A 58 5.27 7.84 6.83
N THR A 59 6.44 7.20 6.82
CA THR A 59 6.71 6.01 7.65
C THR A 59 6.70 6.28 9.16
N ASP A 60 6.89 7.53 9.58
CA ASP A 60 6.80 7.97 10.98
C ASP A 60 5.38 7.78 11.58
N VAL A 61 4.36 7.92 10.73
CA VAL A 61 2.94 7.75 11.10
C VAL A 61 2.37 6.43 10.56
N MET A 62 3.19 5.55 10.01
CA MET A 62 2.72 4.29 9.42
C MET A 62 2.90 3.12 10.37
N LEU A 63 1.90 2.24 10.43
CA LEU A 63 2.05 1.01 11.17
C LEU A 63 3.14 0.11 10.56
N PRO A 64 3.95 -0.55 11.41
CA PRO A 64 5.02 -1.43 10.94
C PRO A 64 4.48 -2.55 10.04
N SER A 65 3.28 -3.08 10.32
CA SER A 65 2.65 -4.12 9.49
C SER A 65 2.33 -3.66 8.07
N VAL A 66 1.96 -2.40 7.88
CA VAL A 66 1.72 -1.81 6.55
C VAL A 66 3.04 -1.60 5.84
N ARG A 67 4.03 -1.05 6.55
CA ARG A 67 5.38 -0.83 6.01
C ARG A 67 5.98 -2.13 5.51
N GLU A 68 5.99 -3.18 6.32
CA GLU A 68 6.50 -4.50 5.95
C GLU A 68 5.78 -5.08 4.73
N ALA A 69 4.45 -4.94 4.66
CA ALA A 69 3.68 -5.39 3.50
C ALA A 69 4.10 -4.68 2.21
N ILE A 70 4.28 -3.36 2.28
CA ILE A 70 4.76 -2.55 1.16
C ILE A 70 6.17 -2.96 0.77
N GLU A 71 7.10 -3.04 1.72
CA GLU A 71 8.49 -3.40 1.46
C GLU A 71 8.62 -4.80 0.83
N ARG A 72 7.78 -5.75 1.25
CA ARG A 72 7.86 -7.14 0.82
C ARG A 72 7.18 -7.43 -0.51
N HIS A 73 6.12 -6.69 -0.86
CA HIS A 73 5.32 -6.98 -2.06
C HIS A 73 5.29 -5.86 -3.09
N LEU A 74 5.38 -4.61 -2.66
CA LEU A 74 5.24 -3.42 -3.51
C LEU A 74 6.59 -2.78 -3.86
N LEU A 75 7.56 -2.67 -2.94
CA LEU A 75 8.89 -2.20 -3.32
C LEU A 75 9.56 -3.03 -4.43
N PRO A 76 9.55 -4.38 -4.43
CA PRO A 76 10.22 -5.16 -5.48
C PRO A 76 9.58 -5.06 -6.87
N ILE A 77 8.34 -4.56 -7.00
CA ILE A 77 7.71 -4.32 -8.31
C ILE A 77 8.03 -2.94 -8.89
N PHE A 78 8.36 -1.95 -8.05
CA PHE A 78 8.73 -0.59 -8.48
C PHE A 78 10.25 -0.42 -8.54
N GLY A 79 10.95 -1.00 -7.58
CA GLY A 79 12.40 -1.06 -7.51
C GLY A 79 12.92 -2.37 -8.06
N SER A 80 12.95 -2.50 -9.38
CA SER A 80 14.00 -3.29 -10.01
C SER A 80 15.16 -2.33 -10.31
N PRO A 81 16.43 -2.65 -10.01
CA PRO A 81 17.48 -2.32 -10.95
C PRO A 81 17.26 -3.06 -12.28
#